data_AF-A0A7C3M1N3-F1
#
_entry.id   AF-A0A7C3M1N3-F1
#
_cell.length_a   1.000
_cell.length_b   1.000
_cell.length_c   1.000
_cell.angle_alpha   90.00
_cell.angle_beta   90.00
_cell.angle_gamma   90.00
#
_symmetry.space_group_name_H-M   'P 1'
#
loop_
_entity.id
_entity.type
_entity.pdbx_description
1 polymer ?
#
loop_
_entity_poly.entity_id
_entity_poly.type
_entity_poly.pdbx_seq_one_letter_code
_entity_poly.pdbx_strand_id
1 'polypeptide(L)'
;GYGWIEFEPTPTQAPFTHPATRSGQAQPLELAASQEQKSAIPPLWFGAGALILALLFVIIWPPRWLRARKNPQWTILQTYERLVRRARWLGLSPYGGQTPGEYLRMLALAVERRAEFAQGLARDIILIGEIYQRARYSGKTPSLEDAYRVEGAWRRLRGKLLRLAFMRPPRAAATSAE
;
A
#
# COMPACT_ATOMS: atom_id res chain seq x y z
N GLY A 1 -41.18 33.90 67.01
CA GLY A 1 -42.12 34.42 66.01
C GLY A 1 -41.43 34.36 64.68
N TYR A 2 -41.91 33.50 63.78
CA TYR A 2 -41.29 33.30 62.46
C TYR A 2 -41.76 34.43 61.54
N GLY A 3 -40.82 35.26 61.10
CA GLY A 3 -41.06 36.36 60.17
C GLY A 3 -41.34 35.83 58.77
N TRP A 4 -42.49 36.19 58.23
CA TRP A 4 -42.85 35.88 56.86
C TRP A 4 -42.02 36.75 55.93
N ILE A 5 -41.33 36.12 54.97
CA ILE A 5 -40.63 36.81 53.88
C ILE A 5 -41.65 36.95 52.75
N GLU A 6 -42.05 38.17 52.46
CA GLU A 6 -42.89 38.49 51.30
C GLU A 6 -42.09 38.24 50.03
N PHE A 7 -42.55 37.26 49.24
CA PHE A 7 -41.95 36.90 47.96
C PHE A 7 -42.79 37.54 46.85
N GLU A 8 -42.22 38.54 46.18
CA GLU A 8 -42.75 39.11 44.94
C GLU A 8 -42.32 38.20 43.77
N PRO A 9 -43.22 37.38 43.17
CA PRO A 9 -42.86 36.62 41.99
C PRO A 9 -42.64 37.60 40.84
N THR A 10 -41.40 37.80 40.41
CA THR A 10 -41.11 38.45 39.13
C THR A 10 -41.62 37.51 38.02
N PRO A 11 -42.70 37.83 37.29
CA PRO A 11 -43.19 36.94 36.25
C PRO A 11 -42.26 37.05 35.04
N THR A 12 -41.47 36.01 34.79
CA THR A 12 -40.53 35.94 33.65
C THR A 12 -41.20 35.59 32.32
N GLN A 13 -42.52 35.39 32.30
CA GLN A 13 -43.26 35.03 31.09
C GLN A 13 -44.52 35.89 30.95
N ALA A 14 -44.73 36.43 29.75
CA ALA A 14 -45.94 37.16 29.42
C ALA A 14 -47.14 36.20 29.39
N PRO A 15 -48.34 36.62 29.86
CA PRO A 15 -49.53 35.79 29.81
C PRO A 15 -49.92 35.46 28.37
N PHE A 16 -50.09 34.18 28.08
CA PHE A 16 -50.60 33.70 26.79
C PHE A 16 -52.08 34.08 26.65
N THR A 17 -52.40 34.91 25.66
CA THR A 17 -53.78 35.20 25.25
C THR A 17 -54.24 34.16 24.23
N HIS A 18 -55.17 33.30 24.63
CA HIS A 18 -55.92 32.47 23.67
C HIS A 18 -57.01 33.34 23.01
N PRO A 19 -57.04 33.47 21.67
CA PRO A 19 -58.18 34.11 21.02
C PRO A 19 -59.42 33.25 21.25
N ALA A 20 -60.44 33.83 21.87
CA ALA A 20 -61.75 33.21 21.99
C ALA A 20 -62.25 32.84 20.59
N THR A 21 -62.32 31.54 20.31
CA THR A 21 -62.83 31.02 19.03
C THR A 21 -64.31 31.38 18.93
N ARG A 22 -64.61 32.46 18.22
CA ARG A 22 -65.96 32.86 17.85
C ARG A 22 -66.47 31.86 16.81
N SER A 23 -67.28 30.90 17.25
CA SER A 23 -68.01 29.99 16.37
C SER A 23 -68.93 30.79 15.45
N GLY A 24 -68.55 30.91 14.18
CA GLY A 24 -69.40 31.53 13.15
C GLY A 24 -68.64 32.46 12.22
N GLN A 25 -67.64 31.96 11.50
CA GLN A 25 -67.21 32.54 10.23
C GLN A 25 -66.60 31.42 9.38
N ALA A 26 -67.29 31.09 8.29
CA ALA A 26 -66.78 30.22 7.26
C ALA A 26 -65.53 30.88 6.64
N GLN A 27 -64.35 30.34 6.93
CA GLN A 27 -63.14 30.64 6.17
C GLN A 27 -62.93 29.52 5.14
N PRO A 28 -62.61 29.84 3.88
CA PRO A 28 -62.09 28.83 2.98
C PRO A 28 -60.80 28.28 3.60
N LEU A 29 -60.61 26.97 3.54
CA LEU A 29 -59.32 26.34 3.83
C LEU A 29 -58.28 26.92 2.85
N GLU A 30 -57.63 28.02 3.21
CA GLU A 30 -56.24 28.19 2.87
C GLU A 30 -55.53 27.08 3.63
N LEU A 31 -55.24 25.98 2.92
CA LEU A 31 -54.16 25.09 3.29
C LEU A 31 -52.96 26.01 3.53
N ALA A 32 -52.68 26.28 4.80
CA ALA A 32 -51.39 26.76 5.21
C ALA A 32 -50.43 25.74 4.64
N ALA A 33 -49.81 26.10 3.52
CA ALA A 33 -48.71 25.36 2.96
C ALA A 33 -47.76 25.21 4.13
N SER A 34 -47.65 23.99 4.65
CA SER A 34 -46.54 23.59 5.50
C SER A 34 -45.32 24.03 4.73
N GLN A 35 -44.75 25.17 5.11
CA GLN A 35 -43.45 25.57 4.62
C GLN A 35 -42.56 24.43 5.06
N GLU A 36 -42.24 23.55 4.11
CA GLU A 36 -41.13 22.62 4.25
C GLU A 36 -39.97 23.47 4.73
N GLN A 37 -39.67 23.35 6.02
CA GLN A 37 -38.49 23.93 6.60
C GLN A 37 -37.34 23.13 6.02
N LYS A 38 -36.99 23.51 4.79
CA LYS A 38 -35.92 22.97 3.98
C LYS A 38 -34.69 23.20 4.84
N SER A 39 -34.28 22.16 5.55
CA SER A 39 -33.08 22.16 6.37
C SER A 39 -31.91 22.44 5.44
N ALA A 40 -31.63 23.74 5.27
CA ALA A 40 -30.49 24.22 4.54
C ALA A 40 -29.30 23.80 5.39
N ILE A 41 -28.66 22.71 4.98
CA ILE A 41 -27.40 22.27 5.55
C ILE A 41 -26.48 23.49 5.55
N PRO A 42 -25.99 23.94 6.72
CA PRO A 42 -25.19 25.14 6.81
C PRO A 42 -24.00 25.02 5.85
N PRO A 43 -23.68 26.05 5.05
CA PRO A 43 -22.67 25.97 3.99
C PRO A 43 -21.28 25.51 4.48
N LEU A 44 -21.01 25.63 5.79
CA LEU A 44 -19.80 25.12 6.46
C LEU A 44 -19.63 23.58 6.37
N TRP A 45 -20.73 22.81 6.31
CA TRP A 45 -20.66 21.35 6.21
C TRP A 45 -20.13 20.88 4.85
N PHE A 46 -20.37 21.64 3.78
CA PHE A 46 -19.75 21.36 2.49
C PHE A 46 -18.23 21.55 2.54
N GLY A 47 -17.75 22.55 3.29
CA GLY A 47 -16.32 22.75 3.52
C GLY A 47 -15.67 21.57 4.27
N ALA A 48 -16.32 21.10 5.33
CA ALA A 48 -15.85 19.93 6.09
C ALA A 48 -15.86 18.65 5.24
N GLY A 49 -16.93 18.41 4.48
CA GLY A 49 -17.03 17.27 3.56
C GLY A 49 -15.97 17.30 2.46
N ALA A 50 -15.76 18.46 1.84
CA ALA A 50 -14.73 18.64 0.82
C ALA A 50 -13.31 18.42 1.39
N LEU A 51 -13.04 18.88 2.61
CA LEU A 51 -11.75 18.67 3.27
C LEU A 51 -11.48 17.19 3.56
N ILE A 52 -12.47 16.46 4.09
CA ILE A 52 -12.37 15.02 4.35
C ILE A 52 -12.17 14.26 3.04
N LEU A 53 -12.90 14.61 1.98
CA LEU A 53 -12.77 14.00 0.67
C LEU A 53 -11.39 14.25 0.07
N ALA A 54 -10.86 15.47 0.19
CA ALA A 54 -9.51 15.81 -0.25
C ALA A 54 -8.44 15.02 0.54
N LEU A 55 -8.63 14.86 1.85
CA LEU A 55 -7.72 14.08 2.69
C LEU A 55 -7.74 12.59 2.28
N LEU A 56 -8.93 12.01 2.10
CA LEU A 56 -9.09 10.64 1.60
C LEU A 56 -8.49 10.46 0.21
N PHE A 57 -8.66 11.44 -0.67
CA PHE A 57 -8.07 11.41 -2.01
C PHE A 57 -6.52 11.39 -1.94
N VAL A 58 -5.91 12.20 -1.07
CA VAL A 58 -4.45 12.20 -0.87
C VAL A 58 -3.95 10.90 -0.22
N ILE A 59 -4.72 10.30 0.70
CA ILE A 59 -4.38 9.04 1.36
C ILE A 59 -4.49 7.85 0.40
N ILE A 60 -5.58 7.75 -0.36
CA ILE A 60 -5.85 6.66 -1.31
C ILE A 60 -4.98 6.80 -2.55
N TRP A 61 -4.76 8.03 -3.01
CA TRP A 61 -3.95 8.34 -4.17
C TRP A 61 -2.75 9.20 -3.76
N PRO A 62 -1.77 8.64 -3.01
CA PRO A 62 -0.60 9.39 -2.60
C PRO A 62 0.06 9.94 -3.87
N PRO A 63 0.07 11.27 -4.03
CA PRO A 63 0.46 11.87 -5.28
C PRO A 63 1.89 11.46 -5.62
N ARG A 64 2.13 11.12 -6.89
CA ARG A 64 3.34 10.39 -7.33
C ARG A 64 4.66 11.10 -6.97
N TRP A 65 4.61 12.41 -6.71
CA TRP A 65 5.72 13.24 -6.24
C TRP A 65 6.20 12.93 -4.81
N LEU A 66 5.39 12.25 -3.97
CA LEU A 66 5.71 11.81 -2.61
C LEU A 66 6.29 10.39 -2.61
N ARG A 67 6.31 9.71 -3.77
CA ARG A 67 7.07 8.47 -3.90
C ARG A 67 8.53 8.85 -3.82
N ALA A 68 9.06 8.85 -2.61
CA ALA A 68 10.45 9.08 -2.29
C ALA A 68 11.32 8.41 -3.37
N ARG A 69 12.26 9.17 -3.95
CA ARG A 69 13.21 8.66 -4.94
C ARG A 69 13.80 7.38 -4.36
N LYS A 70 13.39 6.23 -4.87
CA LYS A 70 13.83 4.93 -4.35
C LYS A 70 15.34 4.92 -4.45
N ASN A 71 16.01 4.78 -3.32
CA ASN A 71 17.46 4.74 -3.30
C ASN A 71 17.90 3.56 -4.21
N PRO A 72 18.64 3.83 -5.31
CA PRO A 72 19.00 2.80 -6.28
C PRO A 72 19.85 1.70 -5.63
N GLN A 73 20.71 2.08 -4.68
CA GLN A 73 21.56 1.15 -3.94
C GLN A 73 20.73 0.15 -3.14
N TRP A 74 19.68 0.63 -2.46
CA TRP A 74 18.81 -0.24 -1.68
C TRP A 74 18.02 -1.20 -2.57
N THR A 75 17.55 -0.72 -3.74
CA THR A 75 16.86 -1.56 -4.73
C THR A 75 17.75 -2.70 -5.23
N ILE A 76 19.02 -2.40 -5.53
CA ILE A 76 20.01 -3.40 -5.97
C ILE A 76 20.27 -4.42 -4.85
N LEU A 77 20.51 -3.95 -3.62
CA LEU A 77 20.78 -4.81 -2.47
C LEU A 77 19.62 -5.77 -2.19
N GLN A 78 18.39 -5.25 -2.15
CA GLN A 78 17.19 -6.05 -1.96
C GLN A 78 16.98 -7.07 -3.07
N THR A 79 17.32 -6.72 -4.31
CA THR A 79 17.16 -7.63 -5.44
C THR A 79 18.13 -8.81 -5.33
N TYR A 80 19.38 -8.56 -4.94
CA TYR A 80 20.35 -9.60 -4.62
C TYR A 80 19.86 -10.50 -3.48
N GLU A 81 19.38 -9.94 -2.36
CA GLU A 81 18.86 -10.73 -1.24
C GLU A 81 17.67 -11.61 -1.63
N ARG A 82 16.74 -11.08 -2.45
CA ARG A 82 15.61 -11.85 -2.97
C ARG A 82 16.06 -12.99 -3.87
N LEU A 83 17.08 -12.77 -4.70
CA LEU A 83 17.70 -13.80 -5.54
C LEU A 83 18.29 -14.91 -4.67
N VAL A 84 19.12 -14.58 -3.68
CA VAL A 84 19.71 -15.55 -2.74
C VAL A 84 18.62 -16.32 -2.00
N ARG A 85 17.58 -15.64 -1.52
CA ARG A 85 16.47 -16.28 -0.80
C ARG A 85 15.70 -17.27 -1.66
N ARG A 86 15.47 -16.96 -2.95
CA ARG A 86 14.85 -17.90 -3.89
C ARG A 86 15.78 -19.04 -4.27
N ALA A 87 17.07 -18.78 -4.43
CA ALA A 87 18.05 -19.83 -4.71
C ALA A 87 18.16 -20.86 -3.56
N ARG A 88 17.92 -20.45 -2.30
CA ARG A 88 17.78 -21.40 -1.18
C ARG A 88 16.65 -22.40 -1.38
N TRP A 89 15.53 -22.01 -2.01
CA TRP A 89 14.44 -22.95 -2.32
C TRP A 89 14.85 -24.00 -3.35
N LEU A 90 15.87 -23.71 -4.15
CA LEU A 90 16.46 -24.64 -5.12
C LEU A 90 17.54 -25.55 -4.50
N GLY A 91 17.81 -25.42 -3.19
CA GLY A 91 18.93 -26.08 -2.51
C GLY A 91 20.30 -25.50 -2.91
N LEU A 92 20.34 -24.29 -3.47
CA LEU A 92 21.55 -23.62 -3.94
C LEU A 92 21.91 -22.45 -3.00
N SER A 93 22.20 -22.76 -1.74
CA SER A 93 22.65 -21.76 -0.76
C SER A 93 24.12 -21.41 -0.96
N PRO A 94 24.54 -20.17 -0.63
CA PRO A 94 25.96 -19.83 -0.57
C PRO A 94 26.66 -20.64 0.52
N TYR A 95 27.88 -21.10 0.24
CA TYR A 95 28.74 -21.77 1.22
C TYR A 95 29.62 -20.76 1.95
N GLY A 96 30.05 -21.08 3.17
CA GLY A 96 30.91 -20.21 3.99
C GLY A 96 32.20 -19.85 3.25
N GLY A 97 32.54 -18.56 3.22
CA GLY A 97 33.74 -18.03 2.56
C GLY A 97 33.57 -17.71 1.06
N GLN A 98 32.45 -18.05 0.44
CA GLN A 98 32.22 -17.77 -0.97
C GLN A 98 31.95 -16.27 -1.20
N THR A 99 32.62 -15.68 -2.20
CA THR A 99 32.32 -14.30 -2.58
C THR A 99 30.98 -14.21 -3.32
N PRO A 100 30.28 -13.05 -3.30
CA PRO A 100 29.04 -12.89 -4.04
C PRO A 100 29.16 -13.20 -5.53
N GLY A 101 30.34 -12.96 -6.13
CA GLY A 101 30.58 -13.21 -7.55
C GLY A 101 30.73 -14.69 -7.86
N GLU A 102 31.51 -15.41 -7.05
CA GLU A 102 31.65 -16.87 -7.17
C GLU A 102 30.31 -17.58 -6.98
N TYR A 103 29.55 -17.17 -5.95
CA TYR A 103 28.24 -17.74 -5.68
C TYR A 103 27.30 -17.58 -6.87
N LEU A 104 27.22 -16.38 -7.46
CA LEU A 104 26.32 -16.13 -8.58
C LEU A 104 26.75 -16.80 -9.88
N ARG A 105 28.06 -16.96 -10.12
CA ARG A 105 28.56 -17.78 -11.23
C ARG A 105 28.20 -19.24 -11.07
N MET A 106 28.38 -19.80 -9.88
CA MET A 106 27.96 -21.17 -9.58
C MET A 106 26.45 -21.34 -9.73
N LEU A 107 25.65 -20.38 -9.22
CA LEU A 107 24.20 -20.37 -9.35
C LEU A 107 23.77 -20.32 -10.81
N ALA A 108 24.38 -19.46 -11.62
CA ALA A 108 24.11 -19.34 -13.05
C ALA A 108 24.32 -20.68 -13.77
N LEU A 109 25.47 -21.33 -13.54
CA LEU A 109 25.79 -22.64 -14.11
C LEU A 109 24.84 -23.74 -13.63
N ALA A 110 24.46 -23.73 -12.35
CA ALA A 110 23.52 -24.70 -11.80
C ALA A 110 22.11 -24.54 -12.38
N VAL A 111 21.67 -23.31 -12.62
CA VAL A 111 20.36 -22.99 -13.20
C VAL A 111 20.31 -23.36 -14.69
N GLU A 112 21.36 -23.07 -15.46
CA GLU A 112 21.43 -23.48 -16.87
C GLU A 112 21.42 -24.99 -17.03
N ARG A 113 22.17 -25.73 -16.19
CA ARG A 113 22.21 -27.20 -16.26
C ARG A 113 20.87 -27.87 -15.92
N ARG A 114 20.03 -27.25 -15.09
CA ARG A 114 18.77 -27.85 -14.64
C ARG A 114 17.64 -27.76 -15.67
N ALA A 115 17.72 -26.85 -16.64
CA ALA A 115 16.65 -26.70 -17.61
C ALA A 115 17.08 -25.92 -18.86
N GLU A 116 16.78 -26.44 -20.05
CA GLU A 116 16.99 -25.70 -21.30
C GLU A 116 16.12 -24.44 -21.40
N PHE A 117 14.92 -24.42 -20.80
CA PHE A 117 14.09 -23.21 -20.74
C PHE A 117 14.69 -22.09 -19.87
N ALA A 118 15.75 -22.40 -19.11
CA ALA A 118 16.52 -21.45 -18.33
C ALA A 118 17.49 -20.61 -19.17
N GLN A 119 17.53 -20.78 -20.50
CA GLN A 119 18.33 -19.92 -21.38
C GLN A 119 18.09 -18.42 -21.07
N GLY A 120 19.19 -17.69 -20.90
CA GLY A 120 19.22 -16.29 -20.51
C GLY A 120 19.14 -16.02 -19.00
N LEU A 121 18.77 -17.00 -18.16
CA LEU A 121 18.77 -16.82 -16.69
C LEU A 121 20.18 -16.59 -16.14
N ALA A 122 21.18 -17.32 -16.65
CA ALA A 122 22.56 -17.09 -16.23
C ALA A 122 23.01 -15.66 -16.48
N ARG A 123 22.73 -15.12 -17.67
CA ARG A 123 23.07 -13.74 -18.02
C ARG A 123 22.43 -12.74 -17.07
N ASP A 124 21.15 -12.92 -16.76
CA ASP A 124 20.43 -12.07 -15.80
C ASP A 124 20.99 -12.21 -14.36
N ILE A 125 21.38 -13.42 -13.93
CA ILE A 125 22.01 -13.67 -12.62
C ILE A 125 23.38 -12.98 -12.53
N ILE A 126 24.21 -13.10 -13.56
CA ILE A 126 25.53 -12.47 -13.63
C ILE A 126 25.40 -10.95 -13.62
N LEU A 127 24.48 -10.38 -14.42
CA LEU A 127 24.23 -8.94 -14.44
C LEU A 127 23.85 -8.38 -13.07
N ILE A 128 22.97 -9.08 -12.33
CA ILE A 128 22.62 -8.68 -10.96
C ILE A 128 23.85 -8.70 -10.05
N GLY A 129 24.71 -9.71 -10.20
CA GLY A 129 25.94 -9.84 -9.44
C GLY A 129 26.96 -8.73 -9.68
N GLU A 130 27.22 -8.42 -10.95
CA GLU A 130 28.16 -7.36 -11.34
C GLU A 130 27.70 -6.00 -10.82
N ILE A 131 26.41 -5.68 -10.98
CA ILE A 131 25.86 -4.41 -10.51
C ILE A 131 25.85 -4.37 -8.98
N TYR A 132 25.54 -5.47 -8.30
CA TYR A 132 25.63 -5.56 -6.84
C TYR A 132 27.06 -5.32 -6.34
N GLN A 133 28.04 -6.00 -6.92
CA GLN A 133 29.45 -5.84 -6.53
C GLN A 133 29.93 -4.41 -6.75
N ARG A 134 29.58 -3.82 -7.89
CA ARG A 134 29.88 -2.42 -8.18
C ARG A 134 29.22 -1.49 -7.15
N ALA A 135 27.93 -1.67 -6.87
CA ALA A 135 27.19 -0.85 -5.93
C ALA A 135 27.66 -0.99 -4.47
N ARG A 136 28.26 -2.14 -4.11
CA ARG A 136 28.75 -2.41 -2.75
C ARG A 136 30.21 -2.03 -2.55
N TYR A 137 31.07 -2.23 -3.55
CA TYR A 137 32.53 -2.16 -3.38
C TYR A 137 33.24 -1.10 -4.23
N SER A 138 32.61 -0.53 -5.27
CA SER A 138 33.32 0.37 -6.19
C SER A 138 33.45 1.84 -5.73
N GLY A 139 32.87 2.19 -4.58
CA GLY A 139 32.80 3.58 -4.10
C GLY A 139 31.93 4.53 -4.95
N LYS A 140 31.48 4.09 -6.14
CA LYS A 140 30.60 4.86 -7.03
C LYS A 140 29.13 4.67 -6.64
N THR A 141 28.38 5.76 -6.58
CA THR A 141 26.92 5.71 -6.38
C THR A 141 26.25 5.05 -7.58
N PRO A 142 25.45 3.98 -7.38
CA PRO A 142 24.77 3.31 -8.49
C PRO A 142 23.73 4.23 -9.13
N SER A 143 23.62 4.16 -10.45
CA SER A 143 22.65 4.94 -11.22
C SER A 143 21.22 4.40 -11.02
N LEU A 144 20.22 5.26 -11.26
CA LEU A 144 18.83 4.79 -11.39
C LEU A 144 18.69 3.76 -12.53
N GLU A 145 19.46 3.92 -13.60
CA GLU A 145 19.47 2.97 -14.71
C GLU A 145 19.93 1.57 -14.26
N ASP A 146 20.97 1.50 -13.43
CA ASP A 146 21.46 0.24 -12.86
C ASP A 146 20.37 -0.46 -12.05
N ALA A 147 19.65 0.31 -11.23
CA ALA A 147 18.53 -0.21 -10.45
C ALA A 147 17.40 -0.74 -11.35
N TYR A 148 17.05 -0.03 -12.43
CA TYR A 148 16.04 -0.51 -13.39
C TYR A 148 16.49 -1.77 -14.14
N ARG A 149 17.77 -1.85 -14.54
CA ARG A 149 18.34 -3.03 -15.22
C ARG A 149 18.28 -4.25 -14.29
N VAL A 150 18.68 -4.10 -13.02
CA VAL A 150 18.62 -5.15 -12.00
C VAL A 150 17.18 -5.57 -11.70
N GLU A 151 16.26 -4.62 -11.52
CA GLU A 151 14.86 -4.94 -11.28
C GLU A 151 14.20 -5.64 -12.48
N GLY A 152 14.53 -5.20 -13.70
CA GLY A 152 14.10 -5.83 -14.94
C GLY A 152 14.59 -7.28 -15.06
N ALA A 153 15.89 -7.51 -14.82
CA ALA A 153 16.47 -8.86 -14.77
C ALA A 153 15.75 -9.73 -13.73
N TRP A 154 15.54 -9.22 -12.52
CA TRP A 154 14.81 -9.94 -11.48
C TRP A 154 13.38 -10.32 -11.89
N ARG A 155 12.63 -9.42 -12.54
CA ARG A 155 11.26 -9.72 -13.00
C ARG A 155 11.22 -10.86 -14.00
N ARG A 156 12.24 -11.00 -14.85
CA ARG A 156 12.39 -12.13 -15.78
C ARG A 156 12.81 -13.42 -15.06
N LEU A 157 13.74 -13.31 -14.11
CA LEU A 157 14.23 -14.44 -13.33
C LEU A 157 13.15 -15.07 -12.43
N ARG A 158 12.40 -14.24 -11.69
CA ARG A 158 11.56 -14.71 -10.56
C ARG A 158 10.55 -15.79 -10.96
N GLY A 159 9.91 -15.65 -12.13
CA GLY A 159 8.90 -16.61 -12.59
C GLY A 159 9.53 -17.95 -12.99
N LYS A 160 10.66 -17.89 -13.70
CA LYS A 160 11.40 -19.07 -14.14
C LYS A 160 12.07 -19.80 -12.98
N LEU A 161 12.67 -19.08 -12.02
CA LEU A 161 13.24 -19.66 -10.80
C LEU A 161 12.17 -20.31 -9.92
N LEU A 162 10.99 -19.70 -9.82
CA LEU A 162 9.85 -20.32 -9.14
C LEU A 162 9.44 -21.63 -9.81
N ARG A 163 9.27 -21.62 -11.14
CA ARG A 163 8.95 -22.82 -11.91
C ARG A 163 10.00 -23.92 -11.69
N LEU A 164 11.28 -23.57 -11.68
CA LEU A 164 12.37 -24.50 -11.37
C LEU A 164 12.30 -25.07 -9.95
N ALA A 165 11.83 -24.30 -8.97
CA ALA A 165 11.67 -24.80 -7.60
C ALA A 165 10.51 -25.79 -7.46
N PHE A 166 9.46 -25.64 -8.29
CA PHE A 166 8.32 -26.56 -8.29
C PHE A 166 8.54 -27.79 -9.18
N MET A 167 9.41 -27.71 -10.19
CA MET A 167 9.85 -28.88 -10.95
C MET A 167 10.82 -29.68 -10.07
N ARG A 168 10.27 -30.60 -9.27
CA ARG A 168 11.05 -31.60 -8.53
C ARG A 168 12.05 -32.25 -9.50
N PRO A 169 13.34 -32.41 -9.11
CA PRO A 169 14.23 -33.26 -9.88
C PRO A 169 13.59 -34.65 -9.98
N PRO A 170 13.64 -35.33 -11.14
CA PRO A 170 13.30 -36.74 -11.18
C PRO A 170 14.14 -37.41 -10.08
N ARG A 171 13.48 -38.15 -9.18
CA ARG A 171 14.18 -39.05 -8.27
C ARG A 171 15.10 -39.88 -9.17
N ALA A 172 16.41 -39.62 -9.11
CA ALA A 172 17.37 -40.59 -9.59
C ALA A 172 16.97 -41.88 -8.89
N ALA A 173 16.58 -42.88 -9.69
CA ALA A 173 16.11 -44.16 -9.22
C ALA A 173 17.02 -44.57 -8.07
N ALA A 174 16.43 -44.71 -6.88
CA ALA A 174 17.11 -45.27 -5.75
C ALA A 174 17.66 -46.61 -6.24
N THR A 175 18.99 -46.64 -6.43
CA THR A 175 19.85 -47.81 -6.30
C THR A 175 19.11 -49.13 -6.43
N SER A 176 19.01 -49.60 -7.67
CA SER A 176 19.23 -51.02 -7.94
C SER A 176 20.62 -51.39 -7.42
N ALA A 177 20.74 -52.52 -6.72
CA ALA A 177 21.95 -53.08 -6.09
C ALA A 177 22.31 -52.41 -4.75
N GLU A 178 22.34 -53.06 -3.59
CA GLU A 178 22.39 -54.48 -3.19
C GLU A 178 21.58 -54.72 -1.90
#